data_AF-A0A2S1LWI9-F1
#
_entry.id   AF-A0A2S1LWI9-F1
#
_cell.length_a   1.000
_cell.length_b   1.000
_cell.length_c   1.000
_cell.angle_alpha   90.00
_cell.angle_beta   90.00
_cell.angle_gamma   90.00
#
_symmetry.space_group_name_H-M   'P 1'
#
loop_
_entity.id
_entity.type
_entity.pdbx_description
1 polymer ?
#
loop_
_entity_poly.entity_id
_entity_poly.type
_entity_poly.pdbx_seq_one_letter_code
_entity_poly.pdbx_strand_id
1 'polypeptide(L)'
;MNDLNLKKKKFEKILSIKTYDKRFSEIELMNINNQISEITEFVGKIPERVKKLSDEDTLLRGYYLDYLNSKKKEELKNISKLKYEYKKYYDVYLKKYREEKKINILIKGLNDTIIIKKEKKESLLLDEYINYKICKKLGINDE
;
A
#
# COMPACT_ATOMS: atom_id res chain seq x y z
N MET A 1 -15.10 -23.00 18.45
CA MET A 1 -15.18 -21.58 17.99
C MET A 1 -13.96 -20.74 18.39
N ASN A 2 -13.21 -21.12 19.44
CA ASN A 2 -12.07 -20.34 19.94
C ASN A 2 -10.83 -20.37 19.02
N ASP A 3 -10.54 -21.50 18.36
CA ASP A 3 -9.33 -21.67 17.53
C ASP A 3 -9.33 -20.79 16.25
N LEU A 4 -10.47 -20.65 15.57
CA LEU A 4 -10.57 -19.80 14.37
C LEU A 4 -10.43 -18.32 14.71
N ASN A 5 -11.00 -17.87 15.83
CA ASN A 5 -10.84 -16.51 16.32
C ASN A 5 -9.38 -16.22 16.72
N LEU A 6 -8.70 -17.20 17.32
CA LEU A 6 -7.27 -17.08 17.62
C LEU A 6 -6.42 -16.97 16.36
N LYS A 7 -6.69 -17.81 15.34
CA LYS A 7 -6.02 -17.74 14.03
C LYS A 7 -6.26 -16.39 13.35
N LYS A 8 -7.49 -15.89 13.37
CA LYS A 8 -7.83 -14.55 12.86
C LYS A 8 -6.98 -13.46 13.52
N LYS A 9 -6.93 -13.42 14.85
CA LYS A 9 -6.09 -12.43 15.58
C LYS A 9 -4.61 -12.53 15.20
N LYS A 10 -4.08 -13.74 14.96
CA LYS A 10 -2.70 -13.92 14.49
C LYS A 10 -2.51 -13.32 13.10
N PHE A 11 -3.42 -13.58 12.16
CA PHE A 11 -3.33 -13.00 10.82
C PHE A 11 -3.47 -11.47 10.82
N GLU A 12 -4.34 -10.91 11.65
CA GLU A 12 -4.47 -9.45 11.83
C GLU A 12 -3.17 -8.81 12.32
N LYS A 13 -2.47 -9.45 13.26
CA LYS A 13 -1.13 -9.01 13.70
C LYS A 13 -0.09 -9.09 12.59
N ILE A 14 -0.10 -10.16 11.79
CA ILE A 14 0.83 -10.28 10.66
C ILE A 14 0.51 -9.22 9.61
N LEU A 15 -0.77 -8.95 9.37
CA LEU A 15 -1.23 -7.92 8.43
C LEU A 15 -0.70 -6.54 8.85
N SER A 16 -0.83 -6.15 10.12
CA SER A 16 -0.36 -4.84 10.58
C SER A 16 1.14 -4.65 10.36
N ILE A 17 1.95 -5.68 10.63
CA ILE A 17 3.39 -5.67 10.38
C ILE A 17 3.66 -5.49 8.87
N LYS A 18 2.96 -6.23 8.01
CA LYS A 18 3.15 -6.18 6.56
C LYS A 18 2.69 -4.85 5.95
N THR A 19 1.59 -4.28 6.44
CA THR A 19 1.13 -2.95 6.04
C THR A 19 2.16 -1.89 6.40
N TYR A 20 2.75 -1.97 7.60
CA TYR A 20 3.83 -1.05 8.00
C TYR A 20 5.06 -1.19 7.11
N ASP A 21 5.52 -2.42 6.87
CA ASP A 21 6.69 -2.70 6.02
C ASP A 21 6.48 -2.23 4.57
N LYS A 22 5.27 -2.41 4.02
CA LYS A 22 4.90 -1.85 2.71
C LYS A 22 4.97 -0.32 2.72
N ARG A 23 4.38 0.32 3.73
CA ARG A 23 4.34 1.78 3.86
C ARG A 23 5.73 2.39 3.91
N PHE A 24 6.68 1.72 4.55
CA PHE A 24 8.07 2.15 4.55
C PHE A 24 8.65 2.22 3.12
N SER A 25 8.40 1.21 2.30
CA SER A 25 8.83 1.23 0.89
C SER A 25 8.06 2.23 0.02
N GLU A 26 6.81 2.56 0.34
CA GLU A 26 6.09 3.66 -0.32
C GLU A 26 6.78 5.01 -0.06
N ILE A 27 7.27 5.23 1.17
CA ILE A 27 8.01 6.44 1.53
C ILE A 27 9.33 6.52 0.75
N GLU A 28 10.07 5.41 0.62
CA GLU A 28 11.30 5.36 -0.19
C GLU A 28 11.04 5.76 -1.65
N LEU A 29 9.99 5.22 -2.26
CA LEU A 29 9.58 5.56 -3.62
C LEU A 29 9.18 7.04 -3.76
N MET A 30 8.45 7.57 -2.77
CA MET A 30 8.02 8.96 -2.76
C MET A 30 9.22 9.91 -2.64
N ASN A 31 10.23 9.57 -1.82
CA ASN A 31 11.45 10.35 -1.70
C ASN A 31 12.22 10.44 -3.03
N ILE A 32 12.34 9.32 -3.75
CA ILE A 32 12.99 9.30 -5.06
C ILE A 32 12.20 10.14 -6.07
N ASN A 33 10.86 10.03 -6.07
CA ASN A 33 10.01 10.86 -6.92
C ASN A 33 10.16 12.35 -6.62
N ASN A 34 10.26 12.74 -5.35
CA ASN A 34 10.49 14.13 -4.96
C ASN A 34 11.83 14.64 -5.49
N GLN A 35 12.90 13.86 -5.36
CA GLN A 35 14.21 14.21 -5.93
C GLN A 35 14.16 14.36 -7.46
N ILE A 36 13.48 13.45 -8.17
CA ILE A 36 13.28 13.58 -9.62
C ILE A 36 12.49 14.85 -9.96
N SER A 37 11.47 15.18 -9.16
CA SER A 37 10.64 16.37 -9.34
C SER A 37 11.45 17.65 -9.16
N GLU A 38 12.26 17.75 -8.11
CA GLU A 38 13.14 18.90 -7.85
C GLU A 38 14.10 19.15 -9.01
N ILE A 39 14.71 18.09 -9.54
CA ILE A 39 15.61 18.19 -10.68
C ILE A 39 14.84 18.64 -11.93
N THR A 40 13.67 18.05 -12.19
CA THR A 40 12.85 18.39 -13.35
C THR A 40 12.40 19.85 -13.30
N GLU A 41 12.02 20.34 -12.12
CA GLU A 41 11.68 21.74 -11.90
C GLU A 41 12.88 22.66 -12.11
N PHE A 42 14.06 22.31 -11.59
CA PHE A 42 15.29 23.05 -11.84
C PHE A 42 15.58 23.18 -13.34
N VAL A 43 15.56 22.07 -14.08
CA VAL A 43 15.81 22.04 -15.53
C VAL A 43 14.74 22.82 -16.29
N GLY A 44 13.48 22.71 -15.90
CA GLY A 44 12.36 23.43 -16.49
C GLY A 44 12.43 24.95 -16.30
N LYS A 45 13.04 25.44 -15.21
CA LYS A 45 13.23 26.87 -14.93
C LYS A 45 14.46 27.49 -15.60
N ILE A 46 15.36 26.69 -16.20
CA ILE A 46 16.56 27.20 -16.88
C ILE A 46 16.22 28.25 -17.96
N PRO A 47 15.25 28.05 -18.88
CA PRO A 47 14.93 29.04 -19.91
C PRO A 47 14.47 30.39 -19.32
N GLU A 48 13.73 30.37 -18.22
CA GLU A 48 13.28 31.59 -17.54
C GLU A 48 14.45 32.31 -16.87
N ARG A 49 15.36 31.58 -16.23
CA ARG A 49 16.59 32.14 -15.64
C ARG A 49 17.48 32.77 -16.70
N VAL A 50 17.60 32.13 -17.86
CA VAL A 50 18.37 32.66 -18.99
C VAL A 50 17.72 33.92 -19.57
N LYS A 51 16.39 33.98 -19.67
CA LYS A 51 15.66 35.19 -20.12
C LYS A 51 15.79 36.39 -19.17
N LYS A 52 16.01 36.14 -17.88
CA LYS A 52 16.18 37.18 -16.85
C LYS A 52 17.60 37.76 -16.77
N LEU A 53 18.57 37.19 -17.49
CA LEU A 53 19.92 37.75 -17.58
C LEU A 53 19.84 39.04 -18.42
N SER A 54 20.14 40.18 -17.80
CA SER A 54 20.33 41.47 -18.48
C SER A 54 21.58 41.43 -19.38
N ASP A 55 21.72 42.42 -20.27
CA ASP A 55 22.89 42.60 -21.13
C ASP A 55 24.15 43.12 -20.39
N GLU A 56 24.13 43.14 -19.05
CA GLU A 56 25.32 43.49 -18.28
C GLU A 56 26.38 42.39 -18.36
N ASP A 57 27.61 42.83 -18.62
CA ASP A 57 28.86 42.07 -18.67
C ASP A 57 28.77 40.69 -19.35
N THR A 58 28.98 40.68 -20.67
CA THR A 58 28.89 39.49 -21.54
C THR A 58 29.69 38.29 -21.02
N LEU A 59 30.82 38.56 -20.34
CA LEU A 59 31.65 37.54 -19.70
C LEU A 59 30.92 36.83 -18.55
N LEU A 60 30.25 37.59 -17.67
CA LEU A 60 29.55 37.07 -16.49
C LEU A 60 28.33 36.25 -16.90
N ARG A 61 27.63 36.69 -17.96
CA ARG A 61 26.58 35.92 -18.63
C ARG A 61 27.10 34.60 -19.21
N GLY A 62 28.26 34.62 -19.87
CA GLY A 62 28.92 33.42 -20.39
C GLY A 62 29.20 32.38 -19.30
N TYR A 63 29.85 32.80 -18.21
CA TYR A 63 30.15 31.92 -17.07
C TYR A 63 28.88 31.32 -16.43
N TYR A 64 27.81 32.10 -16.31
CA TYR A 64 26.56 31.61 -15.75
C TYR A 64 25.85 30.59 -16.66
N LEU A 65 25.90 30.79 -17.98
CA LEU A 65 25.38 29.82 -18.95
C LEU A 65 26.17 28.50 -18.93
N ASP A 66 27.49 28.58 -18.85
CA ASP A 66 28.34 27.41 -18.74
C ASP A 66 28.07 26.63 -17.44
N TYR A 67 27.90 27.35 -16.33
CA TYR A 67 27.46 26.77 -15.06
C TYR A 67 26.12 26.04 -15.19
N LEU A 68 25.09 26.70 -15.75
CA LEU A 68 23.77 26.11 -15.92
C LEU A 68 23.80 24.88 -16.82
N ASN A 69 24.57 24.92 -17.91
CA ASN A 69 24.73 23.79 -18.83
C ASN A 69 25.44 22.61 -18.17
N SER A 70 26.53 22.89 -17.45
CA SER A 70 27.27 21.87 -16.70
C SER A 70 26.38 21.20 -15.65
N LYS A 71 25.70 22.01 -14.84
CA LYS A 71 24.77 21.51 -13.81
C LYS A 71 23.61 20.74 -14.41
N LYS A 72 22.99 21.23 -15.49
CA LYS A 72 21.92 20.50 -16.21
C LYS A 72 22.39 19.12 -16.66
N LYS A 73 23.61 19.00 -17.19
CA LYS A 73 24.17 17.72 -17.65
C LYS A 73 24.40 16.75 -16.48
N GLU A 74 24.88 17.25 -15.35
CA GLU A 74 25.04 16.45 -14.13
C GLU A 74 23.70 15.97 -13.58
N GLU A 75 22.73 16.87 -13.45
CA GLU A 75 21.40 16.58 -12.95
C GLU A 75 20.64 15.56 -13.82
N LEU A 76 20.78 15.63 -15.15
CA LEU A 76 20.20 14.63 -16.05
C LEU A 76 20.82 13.23 -15.85
N LYS A 77 22.13 13.16 -15.54
CA LYS A 77 22.75 11.87 -15.16
C LYS A 77 22.21 11.36 -13.82
N ASN A 78 21.97 12.26 -12.87
CA ASN A 78 21.37 11.90 -11.58
C ASN A 78 19.95 11.35 -11.75
N ILE A 79 19.12 11.94 -12.61
CA ILE A 79 17.79 11.40 -12.94
C ILE A 79 17.88 9.95 -13.43
N SER A 80 18.83 9.62 -14.30
CA SER A 80 18.99 8.24 -14.79
C SER A 80 19.30 7.25 -13.65
N LYS A 81 20.12 7.66 -12.69
CA LYS A 81 20.41 6.85 -11.48
C LYS A 81 19.17 6.71 -10.60
N LEU A 82 18.47 7.81 -10.34
CA LEU A 82 17.24 7.82 -9.53
C LEU A 82 16.15 6.95 -10.15
N LYS A 83 15.98 6.95 -11.48
CA LYS A 83 15.04 6.06 -12.19
C LYS A 83 15.40 4.59 -12.02
N TYR A 84 16.70 4.26 -12.03
CA TYR A 84 17.16 2.90 -11.78
C TYR A 84 16.89 2.47 -10.34
N GLU A 85 17.19 3.33 -9.37
CA GLU A 85 16.89 3.10 -7.96
C GLU A 85 15.38 2.94 -7.72
N TYR A 86 14.57 3.83 -8.30
CA TYR A 86 13.11 3.76 -8.24
C TYR A 86 12.61 2.38 -8.68
N LYS A 87 13.10 1.86 -9.81
CA LYS A 87 12.71 0.54 -10.30
C LYS A 87 13.06 -0.57 -9.30
N LYS A 88 14.25 -0.51 -8.71
CA LYS A 88 14.69 -1.47 -7.68
C LYS A 88 13.77 -1.44 -6.45
N TYR A 89 13.45 -0.27 -5.93
CA TYR A 89 12.53 -0.13 -4.79
C TYR A 89 11.09 -0.51 -5.16
N TYR A 90 10.68 -0.29 -6.41
CA TYR A 90 9.34 -0.62 -6.89
C TYR A 90 9.11 -2.14 -6.92
N ASP A 91 10.12 -2.91 -7.34
CA ASP A 91 10.05 -4.38 -7.31
C ASP A 91 9.90 -4.90 -5.87
N VAL A 92 10.62 -4.30 -4.91
CA VAL A 92 10.50 -4.61 -3.48
C VAL A 92 9.11 -4.27 -2.96
N TYR A 93 8.61 -3.08 -3.29
CA TYR A 93 7.27 -2.63 -2.94
C TYR A 93 6.20 -3.60 -3.46
N LEU A 94 6.27 -4.00 -4.73
CA LEU A 94 5.31 -4.93 -5.33
C LEU A 94 5.30 -6.28 -4.60
N LYS A 95 6.47 -6.78 -4.19
CA LYS A 95 6.55 -8.02 -3.40
C LYS A 95 5.82 -7.86 -2.07
N LYS A 96 6.09 -6.78 -1.33
CA LYS A 96 5.43 -6.48 -0.05
C LYS A 96 3.91 -6.32 -0.20
N TYR A 97 3.47 -5.59 -1.24
CA TYR A 97 2.06 -5.41 -1.56
C TYR A 97 1.35 -6.75 -1.83
N ARG A 98 1.98 -7.66 -2.59
CA ARG A 98 1.43 -8.99 -2.86
C ARG A 98 1.30 -9.83 -1.59
N GLU A 99 2.29 -9.76 -0.70
CA GLU A 99 2.25 -10.48 0.59
C GLU A 99 1.12 -9.97 1.50
N GLU A 100 0.96 -8.65 1.62
CA GLU A 100 -0.15 -8.03 2.36
C GLU A 100 -1.51 -8.48 1.78
N LYS A 101 -1.65 -8.45 0.44
CA LYS A 101 -2.89 -8.83 -0.24
C LYS A 101 -3.25 -10.31 0.00
N LYS A 102 -2.26 -11.21 0.03
CA LYS A 102 -2.48 -12.62 0.37
C LYS A 102 -3.05 -12.78 1.78
N ILE A 103 -2.51 -12.06 2.76
CA ILE A 103 -2.99 -12.12 4.15
C ILE A 103 -4.42 -11.56 4.26
N ASN A 104 -4.72 -10.45 3.58
CA ASN A 104 -6.07 -9.91 3.52
C ASN A 104 -7.09 -10.93 2.99
N ILE A 105 -6.75 -11.66 1.93
CA ILE A 105 -7.60 -12.72 1.39
C ILE A 105 -7.81 -13.85 2.41
N LEU A 106 -6.76 -14.26 3.12
CA LEU A 106 -6.85 -15.28 4.17
C LEU A 106 -7.76 -14.84 5.33
N ILE A 107 -7.63 -13.60 5.80
CA ILE A 107 -8.50 -13.04 6.84
C ILE A 107 -9.96 -13.02 6.38
N LYS A 108 -10.22 -12.62 5.13
CA LYS A 108 -11.56 -12.63 4.56
C LYS A 108 -12.16 -14.04 4.54
N GLY A 109 -11.44 -15.03 4.00
CA GLY A 109 -11.92 -16.42 3.97
C GLY A 109 -12.13 -17.01 5.37
N LEU A 110 -11.30 -16.63 6.35
CA LEU A 110 -11.49 -16.99 7.75
C LEU A 110 -12.78 -16.40 8.34
N ASN A 111 -13.07 -15.12 8.05
CA ASN A 111 -14.30 -14.47 8.50
C ASN A 111 -15.53 -15.17 7.92
N ASP A 112 -15.53 -15.44 6.61
CA ASP A 112 -16.63 -16.13 5.92
C ASP A 112 -16.86 -17.51 6.55
N THR A 113 -15.78 -18.24 6.83
CA THR A 113 -15.86 -19.55 7.52
C THR A 113 -16.42 -19.45 8.94
N ILE A 114 -16.04 -18.42 9.70
CA ILE A 114 -16.54 -18.19 11.07
C ILE A 114 -18.05 -17.89 11.04
N ILE A 115 -18.49 -17.04 10.10
CA ILE A 115 -19.90 -16.67 9.91
C ILE A 115 -20.73 -17.91 9.57
N ILE A 116 -20.33 -18.68 8.55
CA ILE A 116 -21.04 -19.90 8.14
C ILE A 116 -21.16 -20.91 9.29
N LYS A 117 -20.10 -21.08 10.09
CA LYS A 117 -20.15 -21.97 11.26
C LYS A 117 -21.11 -21.46 12.34
N LYS A 118 -21.25 -20.14 12.50
CA LYS A 118 -22.18 -19.54 13.45
C LYS A 118 -23.63 -19.75 13.00
N GLU A 119 -23.93 -19.44 11.75
CA GLU A 119 -25.25 -19.64 11.14
C GLU A 119 -25.70 -21.11 11.23
N LYS A 120 -24.82 -22.05 10.88
CA LYS A 120 -25.10 -23.50 11.02
C LYS A 120 -25.43 -23.90 12.46
N LYS A 121 -24.70 -23.37 13.44
CA LYS A 121 -24.96 -23.67 14.85
C LYS A 121 -26.29 -23.09 15.32
N GLU A 122 -26.61 -21.86 14.93
CA GLU A 122 -27.88 -21.20 15.28
C GLU A 122 -29.06 -21.91 14.63
N SER A 123 -28.94 -22.33 13.37
CA SER A 123 -29.95 -23.14 12.67
C SER A 123 -30.25 -24.44 13.42
N LEU A 124 -29.21 -25.20 13.79
CA LEU A 124 -29.39 -26.46 14.53
C LEU A 124 -30.10 -26.26 15.87
N LEU A 125 -29.75 -25.21 16.61
CA LEU A 125 -30.43 -24.88 17.88
C LEU A 125 -31.90 -24.51 17.67
N LEU A 126 -32.20 -23.81 16.57
CA LEU A 126 -33.58 -23.47 16.21
C LEU A 126 -34.38 -24.73 15.87
N ASP A 127 -33.80 -25.63 15.09
CA ASP A 127 -34.40 -26.91 14.72
C ASP A 127 -34.66 -27.77 15.96
N GLU A 128 -33.69 -27.89 16.86
CA GLU A 128 -33.83 -28.58 18.15
C GLU A 128 -34.96 -27.96 19.00
N TYR A 129 -35.04 -26.64 19.06
CA TYR A 129 -36.07 -25.94 19.82
C TYR A 129 -37.48 -26.14 19.24
N ILE A 130 -37.61 -26.08 17.91
CA ILE A 130 -38.87 -26.36 17.21
C ILE A 130 -39.30 -27.80 17.46
N ASN A 131 -38.39 -28.77 17.31
CA ASN A 131 -38.66 -30.18 17.57
C ASN A 131 -39.10 -30.41 19.01
N TYR A 132 -38.40 -29.82 19.99
CA TYR A 132 -38.80 -29.87 21.40
C TYR A 132 -40.24 -29.33 21.61
N LYS A 133 -40.58 -28.19 20.99
CA LYS A 133 -41.95 -27.64 21.07
C LYS A 133 -43.01 -28.55 20.46
N ILE A 134 -42.70 -29.20 19.34
CA ILE A 134 -43.62 -30.14 18.68
C ILE A 134 -43.81 -31.37 19.57
N CYS A 135 -42.73 -32.01 20.03
CA CYS A 135 -42.79 -33.16 20.93
C CYS A 135 -43.56 -32.85 22.22
N LYS A 136 -43.33 -31.67 22.81
CA LYS A 136 -44.05 -31.23 24.01
C LYS A 136 -45.56 -31.09 23.75
N LYS A 137 -45.98 -30.57 22.60
CA LYS A 137 -47.40 -30.47 22.25
C LYS A 137 -48.05 -31.84 22.02
N LEU A 138 -47.33 -32.77 21.38
CA LEU A 138 -47.83 -34.12 21.14
C LEU A 138 -48.01 -34.88 22.46
N GLY A 139 -47.04 -34.83 23.38
CA GLY A 139 -47.16 -35.51 24.67
C GLY A 139 -48.19 -34.91 25.64
N ILE A 140 -48.80 -33.76 25.34
CA ILE A 140 -49.92 -33.18 26.10
C ILE A 140 -51.27 -33.64 25.51
N ASN A 141 -51.30 -34.09 24.26
CA ASN A 141 -52.52 -34.52 23.56
C ASN A 141 -52.79 -36.04 23.67
N ASP A 142 -51.90 -36.79 24.33
CA ASP A 142 -52.02 -38.25 24.55
C ASP A 142 -52.52 -38.60 25.97
N GLU A 143 -53.00 -37.61 26.75
CA GLU A 143 -53.81 -37.80 27.99
C GLU A 143 -55.29 -37.48 27.73
#